data_AF-A0A833CHU7-F1
#
_entry.id   AF-A0A833CHU7-F1
#
_cell.length_a   1.000
_cell.length_b   1.000
_cell.length_c   1.000
_cell.angle_alpha   90.00
_cell.angle_beta   90.00
_cell.angle_gamma   90.00
#
_symmetry.space_group_name_H-M   'P 1'
#
loop_
_entity.id
_entity.type
_entity.pdbx_description
1 polymer ?
#
loop_
_entity_poly.entity_id
_entity_poly.type
_entity_poly.pdbx_seq_one_letter_code
_entity_poly.pdbx_strand_id
1 'polypeptide(L)' 'MKVKTIVNWQEDWFDDEINEFIQHKHIVDIKFSVLSDSNNDNYIFSALITYEEVGI' A
#
# COMPACT_ATOMS: atom_id res chain seq x y z
N MET A 1 1.02 12.71 1.56
CA MET A 1 0.04 11.88 0.81
C MET A 1 -0.68 10.98 1.81
N LYS A 2 -1.90 10.52 1.52
CA LYS A 2 -2.63 9.54 2.34
C LYS A 2 -3.34 8.52 1.43
N VAL A 3 -3.23 7.24 1.75
CA VAL A 3 -3.86 6.13 1.01
C VAL A 3 -5.09 5.66 1.76
N LYS A 4 -6.13 5.28 1.01
CA LYS A 4 -7.35 4.68 1.54
C LYS A 4 -8.00 3.78 0.49
N THR A 5 -8.35 2.56 0.88
CA THR A 5 -9.07 1.60 0.05
C THR A 5 -10.55 2.01 -0.07
N ILE A 6 -11.09 1.93 -1.29
CA ILE A 6 -12.46 2.41 -1.62
C ILE A 6 -13.52 1.33 -1.33
N VAL A 7 -13.13 0.06 -1.36
CA VAL A 7 -13.99 -1.09 -1.06
C VAL A 7 -13.68 -1.64 0.33
N ASN A 8 -14.72 -1.78 1.15
CA ASN A 8 -14.62 -2.27 2.52
C ASN A 8 -14.47 -3.80 2.54
N TRP A 9 -13.41 -4.31 1.93
CA TRP A 9 -12.81 -5.56 2.36
C TRP A 9 -12.08 -5.25 3.67
N GLN A 10 -12.07 -6.15 4.65
CA GLN A 10 -11.53 -5.92 6.01
C GLN A 10 -10.00 -5.75 6.02
N GLU A 11 -9.48 -4.82 5.21
CA GLU A 11 -8.06 -4.57 4.94
C GLU A 11 -7.64 -3.18 5.38
N ASP A 12 -8.27 -2.65 6.43
CA ASP A 12 -7.80 -1.45 7.12
C ASP A 12 -6.30 -1.59 7.48
N TRP A 13 -5.85 -2.82 7.73
CA TRP A 13 -4.44 -3.13 8.02
C TRP A 13 -3.48 -2.71 6.90
N PHE A 14 -3.86 -2.86 5.62
CA PHE A 14 -2.97 -2.54 4.51
C PHE A 14 -2.88 -1.04 4.26
N ASP A 15 -4.01 -0.34 4.40
CA ASP A 15 -4.05 1.13 4.37
C ASP A 15 -3.19 1.72 5.49
N ASP A 16 -3.31 1.18 6.71
CA ASP A 16 -2.55 1.63 7.89
C ASP A 16 -1.05 1.40 7.70
N GLU A 17 -0.62 0.22 7.24
CA GLU A 17 0.80 -0.07 6.96
C GLU A 17 1.41 0.89 5.93
N ILE A 18 0.70 1.12 4.81
CA ILE A 18 1.19 2.05 3.79
C ILE A 18 1.27 3.47 4.35
N ASN A 19 0.23 3.93 5.06
CA ASN A 19 0.20 5.26 5.63
C ASN A 19 1.32 5.46 6.67
N GLU A 20 1.57 4.49 7.54
CA GLU A 20 2.67 4.53 8.50
C GLU A 20 4.03 4.61 7.79
N PHE A 21 4.21 3.86 6.70
CA PHE A 21 5.44 3.90 5.93
C PHE A 21 5.67 5.26 5.25
N ILE A 22 4.65 5.85 4.64
CA ILE A 22 4.80 7.07 3.82
C ILE A 22 4.77 8.37 4.63
N GLN A 23 4.34 8.35 5.90
CA GLN A 23 4.04 9.57 6.67
C GLN A 23 5.22 10.56 6.82
N HIS A 24 6.46 10.07 6.76
CA HIS A 24 7.68 10.88 6.88
C HIS A 24 8.53 10.88 5.59
N LYS A 25 7.96 10.51 4.44
CA LYS A 25 8.70 10.34 3.18
C LYS A 25 8.17 11.28 2.09
N HIS A 26 9.07 11.76 1.24
CA HIS A 26 8.67 12.45 0.01
C HIS A 26 8.34 11.40 -1.07
N ILE A 27 7.04 11.12 -1.24
CA ILE A 27 6.57 10.08 -2.15
C ILE A 27 6.50 10.61 -3.58
N VAL A 28 7.12 9.88 -4.50
CA VAL A 28 7.12 10.17 -5.95
C VAL A 28 5.98 9.43 -6.64
N ASP A 29 5.82 8.13 -6.36
CA ASP A 29 4.79 7.30 -6.98
C ASP A 29 4.42 6.12 -6.07
N ILE A 30 3.17 5.65 -6.19
CA ILE A 30 2.69 4.43 -5.57
C ILE A 30 1.95 3.61 -6.62
N LYS A 31 2.37 2.36 -6.83
CA LYS A 31 1.69 1.40 -7.70
C LYS A 31 1.12 0.27 -6.87
N PHE A 32 -0.17 -0.01 -7.04
CA PHE A 32 -0.88 -1.09 -6.36
C PHE A 32 -1.03 -2.29 -7.31
N SER A 33 -0.91 -3.49 -6.76
CA SER A 33 -1.29 -4.70 -7.48
C SER A 33 -1.97 -5.69 -6.56
N VAL A 34 -2.94 -6.41 -7.14
CA VAL A 34 -3.67 -7.49 -6.48
C VAL A 34 -3.45 -8.76 -7.28
N LEU A 35 -3.10 -9.83 -6.58
CA LEU A 35 -3.02 -11.18 -7.14
C LEU A 35 -4.12 -12.02 -6.49
N SER A 36 -4.99 -12.60 -7.31
CA SER A 36 -5.92 -13.63 -6.85
C SER A 36 -5.22 -14.98 -6.92
N ASP A 37 -5.03 -15.63 -5.77
CA ASP A 37 -4.58 -17.01 -5.71
C ASP A 37 -5.79 -17.94 -5.77
N SER A 38 -6.05 -18.46 -6.98
CA SER A 38 -7.17 -19.36 -7.24
C SER A 38 -7.09 -20.69 -6.49
N ASN A 39 -5.94 -21.04 -5.92
CA ASN A 39 -5.77 -22.31 -5.18
C ASN A 39 -6.19 -22.19 -3.71
N ASN A 40 -6.34 -20.97 -3.17
CA ASN A 40 -6.55 -20.77 -1.73
C ASN A 40 -7.60 -19.69 -1.41
N ASP A 41 -8.44 -19.31 -2.39
CA ASP A 41 -9.46 -18.25 -2.28
C ASP A 41 -8.95 -16.97 -1.59
N ASN A 42 -7.66 -16.68 -1.76
CA ASN A 42 -6.98 -15.58 -1.09
C ASN A 42 -6.58 -14.51 -2.11
N TYR A 43 -6.62 -13.27 -1.66
CA TYR A 43 -6.08 -12.13 -2.37
C TYR A 43 -4.77 -11.71 -1.73
N ILE A 44 -3.76 -11.48 -2.54
CA ILE A 44 -2.48 -10.92 -2.11
C ILE A 44 -2.43 -9.49 -2.63
N PHE A 45 -2.38 -8.55 -1.69
CA PHE A 45 -2.26 -7.13 -1.97
C PHE A 45 -0.80 -6.71 -1.83
N SER A 46 -0.35 -5.85 -2.74
CA SER A 46 1.00 -5.31 -2.71
C SER A 46 1.04 -3.89 -3.23
N ALA A 47 1.99 -3.12 -2.69
CA ALA A 47 2.26 -1.75 -3.10
C ALA A 47 3.76 -1.57 -3.36
N LEU A 48 4.10 -1.01 -4.51
CA LEU A 48 5.44 -0.54 -4.83
C LEU A 48 5.49 0.97 -4.65
N ILE A 49 6.30 1.43 -3.68
CA ILE A 49 6.39 2.84 -3.29
C ILE A 49 7.76 3.37 -3.73
N THR A 50 7.75 4.37 -4.60
CA THR A 50 8.96 5.13 -4.98
C THR A 50 8.99 6.41 -4.18
N TYR A 51 10.08 6.65 -3.45
CA TYR A 51 10.24 7.82 -2.59
C TYR A 51 11.67 8.34 -2.64
N GLU A 52 11.83 9.63 -2.35
CA GLU A 52 13.14 10.25 -2.20
C GLU A 52 13.55 10.20 -0.73
N GLU A 53 14.81 9.81 -0.48
CA GLU A 53 15.42 10.01 0.83
C GLU A 53 15.80 11.48 0.97
N VAL A 54 15.05 12.19 1.81
CA VAL A 54 15.45 13.54 2.22
C VAL A 54 16.57 13.35 3.24
N GLY A 55 17.82 13.54 2.79
CA GLY A 55 19.02 13.38 3.61
C GLY A 55 18.99 14.24 4.87
N ILE A 56 19.51 13.68 5.97
CA ILE A 56 19.89 14.38 7.20
C ILE A 56 21.26 15.03 7.00
#